data_AF-A0A424QJ09-F1
#
_entry.id   AF-A0A424QJ09-F1
#
_cell.length_a   1.000
_cell.length_b   1.000
_cell.length_c   1.000
_cell.angle_alpha   90.00
_cell.angle_beta   90.00
_cell.angle_gamma   90.00
#
_symmetry.space_group_name_H-M   'P 1'
#
loop_
_entity.id
_entity.type
_entity.pdbx_description
1 polymer ?
#
loop_
_entity_poly.entity_id
_entity_poly.type
_entity_poly.pdbx_seq_one_letter_code
_entity_poly.pdbx_strand_id
1 'polypeptide(L)' 'MAGIKNYIEEIVNELSNKVSWPTWQDLQTSSIIVLVTSVILALIIWLMDYVFGIWPVADNSQSFSWRGILGFIYHFINN' A
#
# COMPACT_ATOMS: atom_id res chain seq x y z
N MET A 1 18.01 34.02 -24.43
CA MET A 1 17.38 32.67 -24.41
C MET A 1 18.36 31.54 -24.76
N ALA A 2 19.55 31.80 -25.32
CA ALA A 2 20.54 30.76 -25.62
C ALA A 2 21.20 30.10 -24.38
N GLY A 3 21.28 30.80 -23.24
CA GLY A 3 21.95 30.26 -22.04
C GLY A 3 21.20 29.11 -21.34
N ILE A 4 19.86 29.13 -21.33
CA ILE A 4 19.06 28.11 -20.62
C ILE A 4 19.10 26.77 -21.36
N LYS A 5 19.13 26.80 -22.70
CA LYS A 5 19.21 25.59 -23.53
C LYS A 5 20.52 24.84 -23.28
N ASN A 6 21.65 25.55 -23.32
CA ASN A 6 22.96 24.96 -23.07
C ASN A 6 23.09 24.44 -21.64
N TYR A 7 22.52 25.15 -20.65
CA TYR A 7 22.54 24.73 -19.25
C TYR A 7 21.76 23.42 -19.02
N ILE A 8 20.61 23.24 -19.67
CA ILE A 8 19.84 21.98 -19.62
C ILE A 8 20.62 20.85 -20.31
N GLU A 9 21.27 21.11 -21.44
CA GLU A 9 22.13 20.13 -22.12
C GLU A 9 23.33 19.70 -21.26
N GLU A 10 23.96 20.63 -20.53
CA GLU A 10 25.02 20.31 -19.56
C GLU A 10 24.50 19.48 -18.38
N ILE A 11 23.34 19.84 -17.80
CA ILE A 11 22.72 19.09 -16.70
C ILE A 11 22.37 17.66 -17.12
N VAL A 12 21.81 17.47 -18.31
CA VAL A 12 21.45 16.12 -18.81
C VAL A 12 22.70 15.28 -19.04
N ASN A 13 23.76 15.88 -19.61
CA ASN A 13 25.04 15.19 -19.78
C ASN A 13 25.69 14.83 -18.44
N GLU A 14 25.57 15.69 -17.42
CA GLU A 14 26.14 15.45 -16.09
C GLU A 14 25.33 14.40 -15.31
N LEU A 15 24.00 14.49 -15.33
CA LEU A 15 23.12 13.50 -14.70
C LEU A 15 23.20 12.12 -15.36
N SER A 16 23.53 12.04 -16.65
CA SER A 16 23.67 10.77 -17.36
C SER A 16 25.05 10.13 -17.17
N ASN A 17 26.14 10.92 -17.22
CA ASN A 17 27.51 10.39 -17.20
C ASN A 17 28.18 10.40 -15.81
N LYS A 18 27.72 11.23 -14.86
CA LYS A 18 28.32 11.40 -13.53
C LYS A 18 27.51 10.72 -12.42
N VAL A 19 26.34 10.17 -12.73
CA VAL A 19 25.47 9.49 -11.77
C VAL A 19 25.36 8.03 -12.16
N SER A 20 25.67 7.16 -11.22
CA SER A 20 25.46 5.72 -11.36
C SER A 20 23.97 5.42 -11.23
N TRP A 21 23.22 5.59 -12.32
CA TRP A 21 21.86 5.08 -12.38
C TRP A 21 21.90 3.55 -12.20
N PRO A 22 21.01 3.00 -11.35
CA PRO A 22 20.88 1.56 -11.21
C PRO A 22 20.52 0.95 -12.56
N THR A 23 20.98 -0.27 -12.80
CA THR A 23 20.64 -0.97 -14.05
C THR A 23 19.13 -1.21 -14.11
N TRP A 24 18.57 -1.33 -15.32
CA TRP A 24 17.14 -1.61 -15.50
C TRP A 24 16.69 -2.89 -14.81
N GLN A 25 17.58 -3.87 -14.70
CA GLN A 25 17.33 -5.14 -14.01
C GLN A 25 17.24 -4.95 -12.49
N ASP A 26 18.09 -4.11 -11.90
CA ASP A 26 18.05 -3.79 -10.47
C ASP A 26 16.81 -2.98 -10.09
N LEU A 27 16.41 -2.04 -10.97
CA LEU A 27 15.18 -1.26 -10.81
C LEU A 27 13.95 -2.17 -10.82
N GLN A 28 13.86 -3.07 -11.79
CA GLN A 28 12.74 -4.01 -11.91
C GLN A 28 12.68 -4.95 -10.71
N THR A 29 13.83 -5.45 -10.25
CA THR A 29 13.94 -6.30 -9.06
C THR A 29 13.41 -5.57 -7.82
N SER A 30 13.82 -4.32 -7.63
CA SER A 30 13.37 -3.48 -6.52
C SER A 30 11.86 -3.22 -6.57
N SER A 31 11.30 -2.95 -7.76
CA SER A 31 9.85 -2.75 -7.93
C SER A 31 9.04 -4.02 -7.66
N ILE A 32 9.54 -5.19 -8.06
CA ILE A 32 8.88 -6.48 -7.80
C ILE A 32 8.78 -6.76 -6.31
N ILE A 33 9.83 -6.46 -5.55
CA ILE A 33 9.83 -6.63 -4.09
C ILE A 33 8.75 -5.75 -3.44
N VAL A 34 8.64 -4.49 -3.88
CA VAL A 34 7.60 -3.57 -3.40
C VAL A 34 6.20 -4.03 -3.76
N LEU A 35 5.99 -4.55 -4.98
CA LEU A 35 4.71 -5.11 -5.43
C LEU A 35 4.30 -6.30 -4.56
N VAL A 36 5.20 -7.23 -4.30
CA VAL A 36 4.90 -8.39 -3.41
C VAL A 36 4.60 -7.92 -2.00
N THR A 37 5.36 -6.94 -1.49
CA THR A 37 5.16 -6.37 -0.15
C THR A 37 3.79 -5.68 -0.02
N SER A 38 3.35 -4.95 -1.04
CA SER A 38 2.05 -4.26 -1.02
C SER A 38 0.88 -5.25 -1.01
N VAL A 39 1.00 -6.36 -1.72
CA VAL A 39 0.00 -7.45 -1.70
C VAL A 39 -0.11 -8.07 -0.31
N ILE A 40 1.02 -8.32 0.36
CA ILE A 40 1.03 -8.87 1.72
C ILE A 40 0.42 -7.86 2.71
N LEU A 41 0.77 -6.59 2.61
CA LEU A 41 0.19 -5.53 3.44
C LEU A 41 -1.32 -5.41 3.24
N ALA A 42 -1.80 -5.47 2.00
CA ALA A 42 -3.23 -5.44 1.71
C ALA A 42 -3.97 -6.61 2.37
N LEU A 43 -3.38 -7.81 2.39
CA LEU A 43 -3.95 -8.98 3.05
C LEU A 43 -4.00 -8.80 4.57
N ILE A 44 -2.95 -8.22 5.17
CA ILE A 44 -2.92 -7.94 6.62
C ILE A 44 -3.97 -6.90 7.00
N ILE A 45 -4.11 -5.83 6.22
CA ILE A 45 -5.14 -4.80 6.45
C ILE A 45 -6.53 -5.42 6.31
N TRP A 46 -6.75 -6.23 5.28
CA TRP A 46 -8.01 -6.97 5.12
C TRP A 46 -8.33 -7.86 6.31
N LEU A 47 -7.32 -8.54 6.88
CA LEU A 47 -7.49 -9.34 8.08
C LEU A 47 -7.83 -8.47 9.29
N MET A 48 -7.17 -7.33 9.50
CA MET A 48 -7.50 -6.40 10.57
C MET A 48 -8.91 -5.83 10.40
N ASP A 49 -9.30 -5.43 9.20
CA ASP A 49 -10.64 -4.94 8.89
C ASP A 49 -11.69 -6.04 9.07
N TYR A 50 -11.37 -7.30 8.78
CA TYR A 50 -12.24 -8.45 9.09
C TYR A 50 -12.40 -8.64 10.61
N VAL A 51 -11.32 -8.45 11.39
CA VAL A 51 -11.29 -8.59 12.85
C VAL A 51 -12.05 -7.50 13.60
N PHE A 52 -11.91 -6.26 13.13
CA PHE A 52 -12.46 -5.10 13.82
C PHE A 52 -13.73 -4.55 13.15
N GLY A 53 -13.99 -4.90 11.88
CA GLY A 53 -15.08 -4.35 11.09
C GLY A 53 -16.46 -4.80 11.57
N ILE A 54 -17.29 -3.83 11.94
CA ILE A 54 -18.73 -4.01 12.07
C ILE A 54 -19.28 -4.13 10.65
N TRP A 55 -19.54 -5.34 10.18
CA TRP A 55 -20.32 -5.54 8.97
C TRP A 55 -21.77 -5.12 9.30
N PRO A 56 -22.41 -4.24 8.51
CA PRO A 56 -23.82 -3.90 8.72
C PRO A 56 -24.65 -5.15 8.41
N VAL A 57 -24.96 -5.90 9.47
CA VAL A 57 -25.82 -7.07 9.42
C VAL A 57 -27.23 -6.58 9.17
N ALA A 58 -27.72 -6.78 7.95
CA ALA A 58 -29.15 -6.80 7.69
C ALA A 58 -29.67 -8.10 8.33
N ASP A 59 -30.30 -7.96 9.50
CA ASP A 59 -30.93 -9.05 10.24
C ASP A 59 -31.88 -9.82 9.32
N ASN A 60 -31.49 -11.02 8.89
CA ASN A 60 -32.38 -12.15 8.65
C ASN A 60 -31.57 -13.44 8.44
N SER A 61 -31.66 -14.32 9.45
CA SER A 61 -31.40 -15.78 9.43
C SER A 61 -29.94 -16.31 9.45
N GLN A 62 -29.64 -16.95 10.59
CA GLN A 62 -28.80 -18.14 10.80
C GLN A 62 -27.57 -18.38 9.91
N SER A 63 -26.65 -17.42 9.80
CA SER A 63 -25.30 -17.74 9.36
C SER A 63 -24.29 -17.02 10.23
N PHE A 64 -23.37 -17.81 10.76
CA PHE A 64 -22.28 -17.46 11.66
C PHE A 64 -21.68 -16.08 11.32
N SER A 65 -22.14 -15.05 12.03
CA SER A 65 -21.81 -13.65 11.75
C SER A 65 -20.88 -13.17 12.85
N TRP A 66 -19.60 -12.97 12.52
CA TRP A 66 -18.60 -12.47 13.46
C TRP A 66 -18.88 -10.99 13.74
N ARG A 67 -19.30 -10.64 14.95
CA ARG A 67 -19.62 -9.24 15.34
C ARG A 67 -18.37 -8.34 15.51
N GLY A 68 -17.19 -8.84 15.13
CA GLY A 68 -15.89 -8.21 15.41
C GLY A 68 -15.62 -8.05 16.91
N ILE A 69 -14.40 -7.65 17.29
CA ILE A 69 -14.05 -7.37 18.71
C ILE A 69 -14.97 -6.30 19.32
N LEU A 70 -15.38 -5.28 18.55
CA LEU A 70 -16.20 -4.18 19.03
C LEU A 70 -17.64 -4.59 19.35
N GLY A 71 -18.23 -5.53 18.60
CA GLY A 71 -19.57 -6.04 18.89
C GLY A 71 -19.64 -6.92 20.15
N PHE A 72 -18.54 -7.62 20.49
CA PHE A 72 -18.41 -8.29 21.79
C PHE A 72 -18.31 -7.27 22.92
N ILE A 73 -17.45 -6.25 22.79
CA ILE A 73 -17.29 -5.20 23.80
C ILE A 73 -18.58 -4.43 24.04
N TYR A 74 -19.31 -4.05 22.99
CA TYR A 74 -20.61 -3.38 23.13
C TYR A 74 -21.64 -4.25 23.85
N HIS A 75 -21.69 -5.57 23.57
CA HIS A 75 -22.57 -6.48 24.29
C HIS A 75 -22.18 -6.61 25.78
N PHE A 76 -20.88 -6.63 26.11
CA PHE A 76 -20.41 -6.70 27.49
C PHE A 76 -20.61 -5.42 28.30
N ILE A 77 -20.62 -4.25 27.65
CA ILE A 77 -20.81 -2.95 28.31
C ILE A 77 -22.30 -2.58 28.42
N ASN A 78 -23.12 -2.96 27.43
CA ASN A 78 -24.56 -2.63 27.39
C ASN A 78 -25.45 -3.68 28.08
N ASN A 79 -24.88 -4.61 28.85
CA ASN A 79 -25.59 -5.57 29.68
C ASN A 79 -25.03 -5.56 31.10
#